data_AF-A0A3C0N8C3-F1
#
_entry.id   AF-A0A3C0N8C3-F1
#
_cell.length_a   1.000
_cell.length_b   1.000
_cell.length_c   1.000
_cell.angle_alpha   90.00
_cell.angle_beta   90.00
_cell.angle_gamma   90.00
#
_symmetry.space_group_name_H-M   'P 1'
#
loop_
_entity.id
_entity.type
_entity.pdbx_description
1 polymer ?
#
loop_
_entity_poly.entity_id
_entity_poly.type
_entity_poly.pdbx_seq_one_letter_code
_entity_poly.pdbx_strand_id
1 'polypeptide(L)'
;KQLILFDVQTDKGIISPFEFIQDFSGLNIARVVYRGKLTGKFIDDVREGKYGVAEGVVCKGGSSSKDLWMVKIKTYAYMQRLQQAFKQDWGKYWE
;
A
#
# COMPACT_ATOMS: atom_id res chain seq x y z
N LYS A 1 -0.82 -9.02 18.41
CA LYS A 1 -0.80 -8.60 16.98
C LYS A 1 -2.24 -8.61 16.48
N GLN A 2 -2.67 -7.60 15.72
CA GLN A 2 -4.01 -7.58 15.12
C GLN A 2 -3.92 -7.95 13.63
N LEU A 3 -4.90 -8.70 13.13
CA LEU A 3 -5.04 -8.97 11.71
C LEU A 3 -5.62 -7.74 11.00
N ILE A 4 -4.97 -7.30 9.93
CA ILE A 4 -5.42 -6.22 9.06
C ILE A 4 -5.55 -6.77 7.64
N LEU A 5 -6.76 -6.74 7.08
CA LEU A 5 -6.99 -7.17 5.70
C LEU A 5 -6.64 -6.05 4.73
N PHE A 6 -6.09 -6.40 3.58
CA PHE A 6 -5.82 -5.43 2.52
C PHE A 6 -6.09 -5.96 1.11
N ASP A 7 -6.19 -7.28 0.90
CA ASP A 7 -6.62 -7.93 -0.35
C ASP A 7 -7.47 -9.16 -0.04
N VAL A 8 -8.30 -9.55 -1.01
CA VAL A 8 -9.04 -10.81 -1.01
C VAL A 8 -8.99 -11.40 -2.42
N GLN A 9 -8.66 -12.69 -2.50
CA GLN A 9 -8.70 -13.47 -3.72
C GLN A 9 -9.82 -14.50 -3.65
N THR A 10 -10.59 -14.59 -4.74
CA THR A 10 -11.62 -15.60 -4.95
C THR A 10 -11.17 -16.58 -6.04
N ASP A 11 -12.02 -17.56 -6.36
CA ASP A 11 -11.87 -18.42 -7.54
C ASP A 11 -11.87 -17.64 -8.86
N LYS A 12 -12.42 -16.41 -8.88
CA LYS A 12 -12.46 -15.50 -10.03
C LYS A 12 -11.31 -14.49 -10.07
N GLY A 13 -10.37 -14.60 -9.13
CA GLY A 13 -9.22 -13.70 -8.99
C GLY A 13 -9.36 -12.73 -7.82
N ILE A 14 -8.42 -11.79 -7.74
CA ILE A 14 -8.43 -10.73 -6.73
C ILE A 14 -9.60 -9.78 -7.03
N ILE A 15 -10.33 -9.39 -5.99
CA ILE A 15 -11.45 -8.44 -6.12
C ILE A 15 -10.93 -7.01 -6.28
N SER A 16 -11.73 -6.14 -6.89
CA SER A 16 -11.32 -4.74 -7.07
C SER A 16 -11.13 -4.03 -5.73
N PRO A 17 -10.27 -3.00 -5.62
CA PRO A 17 -10.13 -2.25 -4.38
C PRO A 17 -11.43 -1.55 -3.95
N PHE A 18 -12.34 -1.28 -4.90
CA PHE A 18 -13.65 -0.70 -4.60
C PHE A 18 -14.58 -1.73 -3.95
N GLU A 19 -14.67 -2.93 -4.54
CA GLU A 19 -15.42 -4.07 -4.02
C GLU A 19 -14.88 -4.52 -2.65
N PHE A 20 -13.55 -4.60 -2.50
CA PHE A 20 -12.91 -4.90 -1.22
C PHE A 20 -13.37 -3.95 -0.10
N ILE A 21 -13.40 -2.65 -0.36
CA ILE A 21 -13.84 -1.68 0.65
C ILE A 21 -15.33 -1.82 0.92
N GLN A 22 -16.14 -2.00 -0.12
CA GLN A 22 -17.59 -2.16 0.03
C GLN A 22 -17.92 -3.37 0.91
N ASP A 23 -17.33 -4.52 0.60
CA ASP A 23 -17.72 -5.80 1.19
C ASP A 23 -17.05 -6.06 2.54
N PHE A 24 -15.85 -5.52 2.77
CA PHE A 24 -15.04 -5.80 3.96
C PHE A 24 -14.91 -4.62 4.93
N SER A 25 -15.59 -3.49 4.71
CA SER A 25 -15.55 -2.31 5.61
C SER A 25 -16.03 -2.58 7.05
N GLY A 26 -16.81 -3.64 7.27
CA GLY A 26 -17.21 -4.09 8.61
C GLY A 26 -16.10 -4.83 9.38
N LEU A 27 -14.98 -5.15 8.74
CA LEU A 27 -13.82 -5.82 9.33
C LEU A 27 -12.64 -4.85 9.51
N ASN A 28 -11.60 -5.33 10.16
CA ASN A 28 -10.37 -4.56 10.35
C ASN A 28 -9.54 -4.55 9.04
N ILE A 29 -9.77 -3.54 8.20
CA ILE A 29 -9.07 -3.35 6.92
C ILE A 29 -8.03 -2.24 7.01
N ALA A 30 -7.04 -2.26 6.11
CA ALA A 30 -6.09 -1.17 5.98
C ALA A 30 -6.80 0.14 5.65
N ARG A 31 -6.49 1.21 6.40
CA ARG A 31 -7.10 2.53 6.22
C ARG A 31 -6.78 3.10 4.83
N VAL A 32 -7.82 3.56 4.13
CA VAL A 32 -7.66 4.37 2.92
C VAL A 32 -7.18 5.76 3.30
N VAL A 33 -5.98 6.14 2.87
CA VAL A 33 -5.38 7.45 3.16
C VAL A 33 -5.54 8.47 2.04
N TYR A 34 -5.85 8.01 0.82
CA TYR A 34 -6.02 8.84 -0.36
C TYR A 34 -6.87 8.13 -1.41
N ARG A 35 -7.70 8.88 -2.15
CA ARG A 35 -8.44 8.41 -3.33
C ARG A 35 -8.22 9.42 -4.46
N GLY A 36 -7.70 8.96 -5.59
CA GLY A 36 -7.41 9.82 -6.73
C GLY A 36 -6.42 9.19 -7.70
N LYS A 37 -5.87 10.02 -8.59
CA LYS A 37 -4.88 9.58 -9.57
C LYS A 37 -3.53 9.33 -8.88
N LEU A 38 -2.83 8.28 -9.30
CA LEU A 38 -1.42 8.10 -8.96
C LEU A 38 -0.61 9.16 -9.72
N THR A 39 -0.14 10.18 -9.01
CA THR A 39 0.63 11.30 -9.57
C THR A 39 2.01 11.37 -8.93
N GLY A 40 2.97 12.02 -9.60
CA GLY A 40 4.29 12.30 -9.01
C GLY A 40 4.18 13.01 -7.66
N LYS A 41 3.31 14.02 -7.57
CA LYS A 41 3.04 14.72 -6.30
C LYS A 41 2.52 13.80 -5.20
N PHE A 42 1.63 12.85 -5.51
CA PHE A 42 1.16 11.89 -4.51
C PHE A 42 2.31 10.99 -4.02
N ILE A 43 3.19 10.56 -4.92
CA ILE A 43 4.38 9.76 -4.59
C ILE A 43 5.29 10.54 -3.64
N ASP A 44 5.58 11.80 -3.97
CA ASP A 44 6.43 12.67 -3.15
C ASP A 44 5.81 12.92 -1.77
N ASP A 45 4.51 13.25 -1.71
CA ASP A 45 3.78 13.45 -0.46
C ASP A 45 3.83 12.20 0.45
N VAL A 46 3.76 10.98 -0.12
CA VAL A 46 3.94 9.74 0.66
C VAL A 46 5.39 9.60 1.14
N ARG A 47 6.37 9.82 0.26
CA ARG A 47 7.80 9.70 0.59
C ARG A 47 8.20 10.62 1.73
N GLU A 48 7.66 11.84 1.73
CA GLU A 48 7.83 12.87 2.76
C GLU A 48 7.02 12.60 4.05
N GLY A 49 6.17 11.58 4.08
CA GLY A 49 5.47 11.13 5.28
C GLY A 49 4.16 11.87 5.59
N LYS A 50 3.59 12.61 4.63
CA LYS A 50 2.40 13.45 4.83
C LYS A 50 1.15 12.70 5.31
N TYR A 51 1.06 11.40 5.07
CA TYR A 51 -0.12 10.57 5.40
C TYR A 51 -0.02 9.85 6.75
N GLY A 52 1.04 10.06 7.52
CA GLY A 52 1.21 9.47 8.86
C GLY A 52 1.32 7.93 8.83
N VAL A 53 1.95 7.38 7.79
CA VAL A 53 2.22 5.93 7.64
C VAL A 53 3.67 5.63 7.99
N ALA A 54 3.92 4.47 8.61
CA ALA A 54 5.26 4.10 9.05
C ALA A 54 6.17 3.67 7.89
N GLU A 55 5.81 2.60 7.18
CA GLU A 55 6.56 2.09 6.03
C GLU A 55 6.18 2.81 4.74
N GLY A 56 4.89 2.95 4.47
CA GLY A 56 4.40 3.44 3.19
C GLY A 56 2.94 3.10 2.93
N VAL A 57 2.57 3.11 1.66
CA VAL A 57 1.23 2.76 1.17
C VAL A 57 1.32 1.72 0.05
N VAL A 58 0.24 0.96 -0.11
CA VAL A 58 -0.04 0.19 -1.33
C VAL A 58 -1.12 0.93 -2.10
N CYS A 59 -0.81 1.34 -3.32
CA CYS A 59 -1.76 1.96 -4.25
C CYS A 59 -2.38 0.86 -5.10
N LYS A 60 -3.69 0.93 -5.29
CA LYS A 60 -4.43 -0.07 -6.05
C LYS A 60 -5.40 0.61 -7.00
N GLY A 61 -5.54 0.05 -8.19
CA GLY A 61 -6.54 0.48 -9.16
C GLY A 61 -6.95 -0.66 -10.07
N GLY A 62 -7.84 -0.33 -11.01
CA GLY A 62 -8.56 -1.32 -11.82
C GLY A 62 -9.96 -1.61 -11.25
N SER A 63 -10.86 -2.08 -12.12
CA SER A 63 -12.27 -2.36 -11.76
C SER A 63 -12.62 -3.85 -11.82
N SER A 64 -11.70 -4.68 -12.32
CA SER A 64 -11.88 -6.13 -12.47
C SER A 64 -10.54 -6.85 -12.31
N SER A 65 -10.56 -8.16 -12.12
CA SER A 65 -9.35 -8.99 -12.03
C SER A 65 -8.43 -8.92 -13.25
N LYS A 66 -8.91 -8.40 -14.40
CA LYS A 66 -8.13 -8.29 -15.64
C LYS A 66 -7.29 -7.00 -15.74
N ASP A 67 -7.66 -5.96 -15.00
CA ASP A 67 -7.04 -4.63 -15.05
C ASP A 67 -6.52 -4.16 -13.68
N LEU A 68 -6.45 -5.06 -12.70
CA LEU A 68 -5.87 -4.76 -11.40
C LEU A 68 -4.38 -4.42 -11.53
N TRP A 69 -3.99 -3.34 -10.87
CA TRP A 69 -2.60 -2.99 -10.65
C TRP A 69 -2.38 -2.58 -9.21
N MET A 70 -1.19 -2.87 -8.71
CA MET A 70 -0.77 -2.53 -7.36
C MET A 70 0.67 -2.04 -7.37
N VAL A 71 0.95 -0.94 -6.68
CA VAL A 71 2.31 -0.43 -6.50
C VAL A 71 2.54 0.01 -5.06
N LYS A 72 3.76 -0.18 -4.55
CA LYS A 72 4.16 0.25 -3.21
C LYS A 72 4.88 1.58 -3.29
N ILE A 73 4.60 2.48 -2.36
CA ILE A 73 5.38 3.71 -2.17
C ILE A 73 5.82 3.73 -0.71
N LYS A 74 7.13 3.67 -0.47
CA LYS A 74 7.72 3.66 0.87
C LYS A 74 8.26 5.03 1.26
N THR A 75 8.21 5.36 2.55
CA THR A 75 8.66 6.64 3.10
C THR A 75 10.18 6.71 3.13
N TYR A 76 10.75 7.92 3.03
CA TYR A 76 12.19 8.11 3.24
C TYR A 76 12.60 7.76 4.68
N ALA A 77 11.74 8.03 5.65
CA ALA A 77 11.97 7.65 7.04
C ALA A 77 12.09 6.12 7.20
N TYR A 78 11.33 5.32 6.46
CA TYR A 78 11.49 3.87 6.44
C TYR A 78 12.79 3.44 5.76
N MET A 79 13.11 4.04 4.60
CA MET A 79 14.37 3.80 3.88
C MET A 79 15.59 4.00 4.80
N GLN A 80 15.63 5.12 5.51
CA GLN A 80 16.72 5.45 6.44
C GLN A 80 16.82 4.43 7.58
N ARG A 81 15.69 3.96 8.12
CA ARG A 81 15.69 2.90 9.15
C ARG A 81 16.27 1.59 8.63
N LEU A 82 15.95 1.19 7.39
CA LEU A 82 16.53 0.00 6.77
C LEU A 82 18.05 0.17 6.55
N GLN A 83 18.49 1.33 6.08
CA GLN A 83 19.91 1.64 5.90
C GLN A 83 20.69 1.58 7.21
N GLN A 84 20.10 2.07 8.31
CA GLN A 84 20.71 2.01 9.63
C GLN A 84 20.77 0.57 10.18
N ALA A 85 19.68 -0.19 10.03
CA ALA A 85 19.56 -1.53 10.58
C ALA A 85 20.40 -2.57 9.80
N PHE A 86 20.42 -2.48 8.47
CA PHE A 86 20.98 -3.51 7.59
C PHE A 86 22.22 -3.07 6.80
N LYS A 87 22.64 -1.80 6.94
CA LYS A 87 23.85 -1.24 6.29
C LYS A 87 23.88 -1.56 4.81
N GLN A 88 24.84 -2.34 4.31
CA GLN A 88 24.99 -2.64 2.89
C GLN A 88 23.88 -3.54 2.33
N ASP A 89 23.19 -4.31 3.19
CA ASP A 89 22.13 -5.24 2.79
C ASP A 89 20.73 -4.62 2.75
N TRP A 90 20.60 -3.33 3.07
CA TRP A 90 19.30 -2.67 3.22
C TRP A 90 18.39 -2.79 2.00
N GLY A 91 18.97 -2.80 0.79
CA GLY A 91 18.23 -2.93 -0.47
C GLY A 91 17.43 -4.23 -0.58
N LYS A 92 17.86 -5.30 0.11
CA LYS A 92 17.14 -6.59 0.16
C LYS A 92 15.80 -6.49 0.91
N TYR A 93 15.66 -5.49 1.77
CA TYR A 93 14.48 -5.25 2.60
C TYR A 93 13.62 -4.08 2.09
N TRP A 94 14.05 -3.46 0.98
CA TRP A 94 13.37 -2.32 0.39
C TRP A 94 12.16 -2.71 -0.45
N GLU A 95 12.11 -3.91 -1.01
CA GLU A 95 11.00 -4.40 -1.88
C GLU A 95 9.91 -5.14 -1.11
#